data_AF-A0A7S1ZVS8-F1
#
_entry.id   AF-A0A7S1ZVS8-F1
#
_cell.length_a   1.000
_cell.length_b   1.000
_cell.length_c   1.000
_cell.angle_alpha   90.00
_cell.angle_beta   90.00
_cell.angle_gamma   90.00
#
_symmetry.space_group_name_H-M   'P 1'
#
loop_
_entity.id
_entity.type
_entity.pdbx_description
1 polymer ?
#
loop_
_entity_poly.entity_id
_entity_poly.type
_entity_poly.pdbx_seq_one_letter_code
_entity_poly.pdbx_strand_id
1 'polypeptide(L)'
;GVRWEGTALAALFLLVGLQPWALVATVCLVKSRLDRRRNKRMGEYEGNAKAVDPYWYLDRQGGTDADAKDEDGGDEKKNRLLKEPVGTPLTSADFAEKKKGAAKATGDKKDDEEEDDDDDCDALVLGSGPGALYAAALLARTGRAVIVLSEDEDASGCASIQTAPSDSDADAKKANKIAQKWKDVPFDVSTGHYSHVSRQQKLLAPALCTTEDHQGGVRFARVGSEADGHAHAVLTIPGMGVEGGSDEGAPFVLRAGGHMALAEDAAATLGDGWPGSDGRAGNSSAALYAQACESVNASSSDYYLDKVLPPSVVNFKKAKSYREASVRYADNFLDRFLPLNAHVRSLMAGIGMKDENLPPGKASMAPHVTNVCAAISEEGMCYPIGGPRALCRALEGTIRQCGGRVIT
;
A
#
# COMPACT_ATOMS: atom_id res chain seq x y z
N GLY A 1 -23.14 -37.42 32.15
CA GLY A 1 -23.54 -36.27 31.33
C GLY A 1 -24.27 -35.26 32.17
N VAL A 2 -23.53 -34.44 32.93
CA VAL A 2 -24.09 -33.22 33.52
C VAL A 2 -24.19 -32.22 32.38
N ARG A 3 -25.42 -31.95 31.97
CA ARG A 3 -25.76 -31.13 30.81
C ARG A 3 -25.22 -29.73 31.01
N TRP A 4 -24.65 -29.17 29.95
CA TRP A 4 -24.16 -27.79 29.83
C TRP A 4 -25.18 -26.74 30.34
N GLU A 5 -26.46 -27.11 30.32
CA GLU A 5 -27.60 -26.42 30.93
C GLU A 5 -27.41 -26.11 32.43
N GLY A 6 -26.86 -27.05 33.22
CA GLY A 6 -26.64 -26.85 34.66
C GLY A 6 -25.51 -25.87 34.96
N THR A 7 -24.43 -25.90 34.17
CA THR A 7 -23.35 -24.91 34.25
C THR A 7 -23.81 -23.52 33.80
N ALA A 8 -24.65 -23.44 32.77
CA ALA A 8 -25.22 -22.18 32.31
C ALA A 8 -26.15 -21.57 33.35
N LEU A 9 -27.04 -22.37 33.97
CA LEU A 9 -27.96 -21.91 35.02
C LEU A 9 -27.21 -21.49 36.30
N ALA A 10 -26.16 -22.21 36.71
CA ALA A 10 -25.35 -21.81 37.85
C ALA A 10 -24.58 -20.51 37.60
N ALA A 11 -24.06 -20.30 36.38
CA ALA A 11 -23.42 -19.05 35.99
C ALA A 11 -24.43 -17.89 35.94
N LEU A 12 -25.65 -18.12 35.44
CA LEU A 12 -26.72 -17.12 35.39
C LEU A 12 -27.24 -16.76 36.78
N PHE A 13 -27.38 -17.75 37.66
CA PHE A 13 -27.76 -17.57 39.06
C PHE A 13 -26.72 -16.74 39.84
N LEU A 14 -25.43 -17.00 39.62
CA LEU A 14 -24.35 -16.20 40.18
C LEU A 14 -24.29 -14.78 39.57
N LEU A 15 -24.62 -14.62 38.29
CA LEU A 15 -24.68 -13.32 37.62
C LEU A 15 -25.86 -12.44 38.08
N VAL A 16 -27.01 -13.04 38.41
CA VAL A 16 -28.18 -12.32 38.93
C VAL A 16 -28.00 -11.94 40.41
N GLY A 17 -27.25 -12.73 41.19
CA GLY A 17 -26.88 -12.42 42.57
C GLY A 17 -25.66 -11.50 42.71
N LEU A 18 -24.86 -11.34 41.66
CA LEU A 18 -23.74 -10.41 41.62
C LEU A 18 -24.29 -8.98 41.59
N GLN A 19 -23.95 -8.18 42.60
CA GLN A 19 -24.26 -6.75 42.56
C GLN A 19 -23.76 -6.13 41.24
N PRO A 20 -24.47 -5.15 40.65
CA PRO A 20 -24.12 -4.55 39.36
C PRO A 20 -22.63 -4.18 39.21
N TRP A 21 -22.00 -3.77 40.31
CA TRP A 21 -20.56 -3.47 40.41
C TRP A 21 -19.64 -4.65 40.08
N ALA A 22 -20.02 -5.87 40.45
CA ALA A 22 -19.21 -7.05 40.18
C ALA A 22 -19.28 -7.48 38.71
N LEU A 23 -20.40 -7.24 38.03
CA LEU A 23 -20.52 -7.43 36.59
C LEU A 23 -19.68 -6.39 35.83
N VAL A 24 -19.74 -5.12 36.24
CA VAL A 24 -18.86 -4.06 35.72
C VAL A 24 -17.39 -4.42 35.94
N ALA A 25 -17.02 -4.84 37.15
CA ALA A 25 -15.65 -5.26 37.46
C ALA A 25 -15.19 -6.43 36.59
N THR A 26 -16.05 -7.44 36.37
CA THR A 26 -15.75 -8.58 35.50
C THR A 26 -15.55 -8.15 34.05
N VAL A 27 -16.43 -7.28 33.52
CA VAL A 27 -16.29 -6.72 32.17
C VAL A 27 -15.01 -5.89 32.06
N CYS A 28 -14.69 -5.06 33.05
CA CYS A 28 -13.44 -4.29 33.12
C CYS A 28 -12.21 -5.20 33.17
N LEU A 29 -12.25 -6.30 33.93
CA LEU A 29 -11.14 -7.24 34.08
C LEU A 29 -10.94 -8.04 32.79
N VAL A 30 -12.01 -8.48 32.14
CA VAL A 30 -11.99 -9.14 30.82
C VAL A 30 -11.47 -8.19 29.75
N LYS A 31 -11.99 -6.95 29.69
CA LYS A 31 -11.52 -5.92 28.77
C LYS A 31 -10.05 -5.60 29.01
N SER A 32 -9.63 -5.39 30.26
CA SER A 32 -8.23 -5.16 30.62
C SER A 32 -7.33 -6.34 30.22
N ARG A 33 -7.79 -7.59 30.38
CA ARG A 33 -7.02 -8.76 29.93
C ARG A 33 -6.95 -8.88 28.41
N LEU A 34 -8.03 -8.57 27.71
CA LEU A 34 -8.07 -8.56 26.25
C LEU A 34 -7.19 -7.44 25.70
N ASP A 35 -7.25 -6.25 26.30
CA ASP A 35 -6.39 -5.12 25.95
C ASP A 35 -4.93 -5.44 26.28
N ARG A 36 -4.62 -6.08 27.41
CA ARG A 36 -3.26 -6.60 27.71
C ARG A 36 -2.80 -7.69 26.75
N ARG A 37 -3.71 -8.47 26.16
CA ARG A 37 -3.37 -9.49 25.15
C ARG A 37 -3.21 -8.88 23.75
N ARG A 38 -4.05 -7.91 23.38
CA ARG A 38 -3.92 -7.13 22.13
C ARG A 38 -2.67 -6.24 22.17
N ASN A 39 -2.33 -5.72 23.35
CA ASN A 39 -1.13 -4.92 23.61
C ASN A 39 0.04 -5.77 24.12
N LYS A 40 -0.11 -7.11 24.20
CA LYS A 40 1.05 -7.97 24.43
C LYS A 40 1.86 -7.84 23.17
N ARG A 41 2.94 -7.06 23.25
CA ARG A 41 3.95 -6.98 22.21
C ARG A 41 4.23 -8.41 21.77
N MET A 42 4.04 -8.72 20.48
CA MET A 42 4.64 -9.93 19.93
C MET A 42 6.09 -9.92 20.38
N GLY A 43 6.57 -11.04 20.94
CA GLY A 43 7.77 -11.11 21.79
C GLY A 43 8.81 -10.09 21.38
N GLU A 44 9.24 -9.26 22.34
CA GLU A 44 10.19 -8.17 22.05
C GLU A 44 11.29 -8.72 21.17
N TYR A 45 11.38 -8.19 19.95
CA TYR A 45 12.55 -8.38 19.15
C TYR A 45 13.70 -7.82 20.01
N GLU A 46 14.52 -8.71 20.55
CA GLU A 46 15.55 -8.37 21.55
C GLU A 46 16.65 -7.47 20.95
N GLY A 47 16.67 -7.31 19.62
CA GLY A 47 17.51 -6.35 18.93
C GLY A 47 16.92 -4.92 18.97
N ASN A 48 17.75 -3.93 19.28
CA ASN A 48 17.42 -2.56 18.93
C ASN A 48 17.35 -2.47 17.41
N ALA A 49 16.15 -2.21 16.85
CA ALA A 49 16.00 -1.98 15.42
C ALA A 49 16.97 -0.86 15.03
N LYS A 50 17.89 -1.15 14.11
CA LYS A 50 18.88 -0.18 13.66
C LYS A 50 18.15 1.09 13.21
N ALA A 51 18.55 2.22 13.77
CA ALA A 51 18.08 3.50 13.28
C ALA A 51 18.79 3.77 11.95
N VAL A 52 18.02 4.14 10.95
CA VAL A 52 18.45 4.31 9.57
C VAL A 52 18.39 5.81 9.27
N ASP A 53 19.30 6.31 8.45
CA ASP A 53 19.28 7.69 7.97
C ASP A 53 18.33 7.84 6.77
N PRO A 54 17.73 9.03 6.55
CA PRO A 54 16.92 9.30 5.37
C PRO A 54 17.66 8.99 4.06
N TYR A 55 16.95 8.56 3.02
CA TYR A 55 17.56 8.07 1.79
C TYR A 55 18.42 9.12 1.04
N TRP A 56 18.11 10.41 1.20
CA TRP A 56 18.89 11.49 0.62
C TRP A 56 20.19 11.81 1.39
N TYR A 57 20.41 11.19 2.55
CA TYR A 57 21.61 11.38 3.37
C TYR A 57 22.76 10.44 3.00
N LEU A 58 22.47 9.32 2.31
CA LEU A 58 23.42 8.25 2.04
C LEU A 58 24.61 8.67 1.16
N ASP A 59 24.41 9.64 0.27
CA ASP A 59 25.46 10.12 -0.64
C ASP A 59 26.46 11.08 0.05
N ARG A 60 26.23 11.42 1.33
CA ARG A 60 27.07 12.37 2.08
C ARG A 60 28.36 11.74 2.61
N GLN A 61 28.39 10.43 2.82
CA GLN A 61 29.54 9.74 3.44
C GLN A 61 30.70 9.46 2.47
N GLY A 62 30.52 9.64 1.15
CA GLY A 62 31.57 9.43 0.15
C GLY A 62 32.36 10.69 -0.23
N GLY A 63 31.93 11.88 0.21
CA GLY A 63 32.55 13.16 -0.12
C GLY A 63 33.17 13.81 1.11
N THR A 64 34.46 14.14 1.05
CA THR A 64 35.18 14.88 2.10
C THR A 64 34.41 16.12 2.55
N ASP A 65 34.30 16.32 3.87
CA ASP A 65 33.45 17.29 4.61
C ASP A 65 33.56 18.80 4.27
N ALA A 66 34.12 19.19 3.12
CA ALA A 66 34.44 20.58 2.80
C ALA A 66 33.27 21.43 2.27
N ASP A 67 32.19 20.83 1.72
CA ASP A 67 31.17 21.58 0.96
C ASP A 67 29.80 21.69 1.67
N ALA A 68 29.76 21.64 2.99
CA ALA A 68 28.51 21.66 3.77
C ALA A 68 27.81 23.03 3.89
N LYS A 69 28.15 24.04 3.06
CA LYS A 69 27.61 25.41 3.18
C LYS A 69 26.54 25.82 2.18
N ASP A 70 26.21 24.99 1.20
CA ASP A 70 25.16 25.33 0.23
C ASP A 70 23.83 24.68 0.64
N GLU A 71 23.00 25.41 1.39
CA GLU A 71 21.63 25.00 1.74
C GLU A 71 20.75 24.79 0.49
N ASP A 72 21.05 25.47 -0.62
CA ASP A 72 20.34 25.30 -1.90
C ASP A 72 20.71 24.01 -2.65
N GLY A 73 21.82 23.34 -2.29
CA GLY A 73 22.30 22.15 -2.99
C GLY A 73 21.56 20.85 -2.65
N GLY A 74 20.72 20.85 -1.61
CA GLY A 74 20.01 19.65 -1.13
C GLY A 74 18.95 19.14 -2.12
N ASP A 75 18.17 20.06 -2.68
CA ASP A 75 17.05 19.71 -3.57
C ASP A 75 17.53 19.18 -4.92
N GLU A 76 18.62 19.73 -5.46
CA GLU A 76 19.21 19.23 -6.71
C GLU A 76 19.74 17.82 -6.56
N LYS A 77 20.41 17.50 -5.44
CA LYS A 77 20.90 16.14 -5.15
C LYS A 77 19.75 15.17 -4.99
N LYS A 78 18.70 15.55 -4.25
CA LYS A 78 17.50 14.73 -4.11
C LYS A 78 16.85 14.45 -5.46
N ASN A 79 16.72 15.46 -6.31
CA ASN A 79 16.17 15.32 -7.65
C ASN A 79 17.06 14.47 -8.57
N ARG A 80 18.39 14.52 -8.41
CA ARG A 80 19.33 13.66 -9.13
C ARG A 80 19.15 12.19 -8.76
N LEU A 81 19.07 11.87 -7.46
CA LEU A 81 18.86 10.51 -6.97
C LEU A 81 17.57 9.86 -7.48
N LEU A 82 16.53 10.67 -7.73
CA LEU A 82 15.27 10.20 -8.28
C LEU A 82 15.33 9.90 -9.79
N LYS A 83 16.35 10.38 -10.50
CA LYS A 83 16.55 10.05 -11.92
C LYS A 83 17.26 8.71 -12.10
N GLU A 84 18.08 8.32 -11.13
CA GLU A 84 18.81 7.06 -11.14
C GLU A 84 17.89 5.87 -10.80
N PRO A 85 18.13 4.68 -11.38
CA PRO A 85 17.37 3.45 -11.08
C PRO A 85 17.65 2.94 -9.66
N VAL A 86 16.63 2.35 -9.02
CA VAL A 86 16.74 1.71 -7.71
C VAL A 86 17.41 0.35 -7.88
N GLY A 87 18.42 0.07 -7.07
CA GLY A 87 19.25 -1.13 -7.17
C GLY A 87 20.59 -0.87 -7.88
N THR A 88 21.44 -1.90 -7.87
CA THR A 88 22.70 -1.92 -8.62
C THR A 88 22.64 -2.99 -9.70
N PRO A 89 23.02 -2.68 -10.95
CA PRO A 89 23.03 -3.64 -12.03
C PRO A 89 23.98 -4.79 -11.71
N LEU A 90 23.54 -6.02 -11.96
CA LEU A 90 24.36 -7.20 -11.80
C LEU A 90 25.50 -7.19 -12.84
N THR A 91 26.74 -7.11 -12.38
CA THR A 91 27.92 -7.06 -13.24
C THR A 91 28.58 -8.43 -13.40
N SER A 92 29.33 -8.62 -14.48
CA SER A 92 30.14 -9.84 -14.67
C SER A 92 31.23 -10.03 -13.61
N ALA A 93 31.65 -8.95 -12.94
CA ALA A 93 32.58 -9.00 -11.82
C ALA A 93 31.97 -9.70 -10.61
N ASP A 94 30.69 -9.44 -10.32
CA ASP A 94 29.94 -10.07 -9.22
C ASP A 94 29.88 -11.59 -9.37
N PHE A 95 29.82 -12.09 -10.61
CA PHE A 95 29.92 -13.53 -10.91
C PHE A 95 31.36 -14.07 -10.85
N ALA A 96 32.34 -13.25 -11.23
CA ALA A 96 33.75 -13.67 -11.29
C ALA A 96 34.38 -13.80 -9.91
N GLU A 97 34.01 -12.96 -8.95
CA GLU A 97 34.44 -13.08 -7.55
C GLU A 97 33.96 -14.39 -6.93
N LYS A 98 32.68 -14.77 -7.15
CA LYS A 98 32.14 -16.06 -6.70
C LYS A 98 32.86 -17.27 -7.30
N LYS A 99 33.25 -17.20 -8.58
CA LYS A 99 33.97 -18.31 -9.25
C LYS A 99 35.39 -18.50 -8.70
N LYS A 100 36.04 -17.42 -8.26
CA LYS A 100 37.37 -17.49 -7.61
C LYS A 100 37.29 -18.09 -6.21
N GLY A 101 36.22 -17.83 -5.46
CA GLY A 101 35.93 -18.52 -4.19
C GLY A 101 35.70 -20.01 -4.40
N ALA A 102 34.78 -20.38 -5.30
CA ALA A 102 34.43 -21.78 -5.56
C ALA A 102 35.57 -22.63 -6.13
N ALA A 103 36.45 -22.07 -6.96
CA ALA A 103 37.59 -22.80 -7.52
C ALA A 103 38.71 -23.07 -6.47
N LYS A 104 38.77 -22.26 -5.41
CA LYS A 104 39.73 -22.42 -4.31
C LYS A 104 39.34 -23.56 -3.36
N ALA A 105 38.03 -23.84 -3.23
CA ALA A 105 37.48 -24.92 -2.40
C ALA A 105 37.75 -26.35 -2.93
N THR A 106 38.10 -26.51 -4.21
CA THR A 106 38.36 -27.84 -4.81
C THR A 106 39.84 -28.23 -4.89
N GLY A 107 40.76 -27.39 -4.43
CA GLY A 107 42.18 -27.67 -4.45
C GLY A 107 42.68 -28.19 -3.10
N ASP A 108 42.95 -29.49 -3.01
CA ASP A 108 43.65 -30.20 -1.93
C ASP A 108 44.60 -29.30 -1.12
N LYS A 109 44.12 -28.74 0.00
CA LYS A 109 44.95 -28.01 0.95
C LYS A 109 44.53 -28.26 2.40
N LYS A 110 45.43 -28.98 3.07
CA LYS A 110 45.60 -29.16 4.52
C LYS A 110 45.40 -27.88 5.34
N ASP A 111 44.54 -28.00 6.35
CA ASP A 111 44.65 -27.55 7.75
C ASP A 111 44.91 -26.07 8.12
N ASP A 112 44.84 -25.11 7.20
CA ASP A 112 44.91 -23.69 7.56
C ASP A 112 43.50 -23.05 7.49
N GLU A 113 42.92 -22.84 8.68
CA GLU A 113 41.67 -22.13 9.04
C GLU A 113 40.94 -21.45 7.85
N GLU A 114 39.93 -22.15 7.32
CA GLU A 114 38.99 -21.66 6.32
C GLU A 114 38.10 -20.57 6.94
N GLU A 115 38.40 -19.29 6.66
CA GLU A 115 37.41 -18.22 6.77
C GLU A 115 36.42 -18.39 5.60
N ASP A 116 35.36 -19.16 5.86
CA ASP A 116 34.16 -19.27 5.03
C ASP A 116 33.41 -17.93 5.03
N ASP A 117 33.93 -16.94 4.30
CA ASP A 117 33.19 -15.73 3.93
C ASP A 117 32.28 -16.03 2.72
N ASP A 118 31.49 -17.10 2.79
CA ASP A 118 30.30 -17.19 1.98
C ASP A 118 29.41 -16.03 2.44
N ASP A 119 29.09 -15.11 1.53
CA ASP A 119 28.14 -14.02 1.70
C ASP A 119 26.75 -14.63 2.02
N ASP A 120 26.59 -15.11 3.25
CA ASP A 120 25.43 -15.86 3.71
C ASP A 120 24.27 -14.88 3.77
N CYS A 121 23.42 -14.94 2.75
CA CYS A 121 22.15 -14.25 2.79
C CYS A 121 21.13 -15.11 3.55
N ASP A 122 20.61 -14.58 4.65
CA ASP A 122 19.51 -15.19 5.41
C ASP A 122 18.21 -15.24 4.60
N ALA A 123 18.03 -14.29 3.68
CA ALA A 123 16.82 -14.17 2.88
C ALA A 123 17.11 -13.65 1.47
N LEU A 124 16.56 -14.35 0.48
CA LEU A 124 16.48 -13.92 -0.90
C LEU A 124 15.04 -13.49 -1.21
N VAL A 125 14.87 -12.24 -1.64
CA VAL A 125 13.57 -11.69 -2.05
C VAL A 125 13.59 -11.51 -3.57
N LEU A 126 12.64 -12.13 -4.26
CA LEU A 126 12.51 -12.00 -5.71
C LEU A 126 11.36 -11.03 -6.03
N GLY A 127 11.65 -10.02 -6.84
CA GLY A 127 10.67 -9.08 -7.37
C GLY A 127 11.06 -7.61 -7.23
N SER A 128 10.35 -6.76 -7.99
CA SER A 128 10.49 -5.31 -8.01
C SER A 128 9.30 -4.61 -7.33
N GLY A 129 9.44 -3.30 -7.14
CA GLY A 129 8.42 -2.42 -6.61
C GLY A 129 8.35 -2.31 -5.09
N PRO A 130 7.43 -1.47 -4.58
CA PRO A 130 7.37 -1.11 -3.17
C PRO A 130 7.00 -2.30 -2.26
N GLY A 131 6.24 -3.28 -2.76
CA GLY A 131 5.84 -4.45 -1.98
C GLY A 131 7.02 -5.36 -1.63
N ALA A 132 7.84 -5.71 -2.63
CA ALA A 132 9.03 -6.55 -2.45
C ALA A 132 10.08 -5.83 -1.57
N LEU A 133 10.34 -4.56 -1.87
CA LEU A 133 11.29 -3.74 -1.11
C LEU A 133 10.83 -3.50 0.33
N TYR A 134 9.52 -3.36 0.57
CA TYR A 134 8.97 -3.24 1.92
C TYR A 134 9.19 -4.52 2.75
N ALA A 135 8.90 -5.69 2.17
CA ALA A 135 9.15 -6.96 2.83
C ALA A 135 10.65 -7.16 3.13
N ALA A 136 11.51 -6.85 2.16
CA ALA A 136 12.96 -6.92 2.31
C ALA A 136 13.48 -5.95 3.38
N ALA A 137 12.98 -4.71 3.41
CA ALA A 137 13.33 -3.73 4.43
C ALA A 137 12.94 -4.20 5.83
N LEU A 138 11.76 -4.78 6.01
CA LEU A 138 11.36 -5.36 7.30
C LEU A 138 12.30 -6.49 7.73
N LEU A 139 12.63 -7.41 6.83
CA LEU A 139 13.56 -8.51 7.11
C LEU A 139 14.95 -7.97 7.49
N ALA A 140 15.47 -7.00 6.74
CA ALA A 140 16.78 -6.40 7.00
C ALA A 140 16.80 -5.71 8.38
N ARG A 141 15.71 -5.03 8.77
CA ARG A 141 15.60 -4.42 10.11
C ARG A 141 15.52 -5.43 11.25
N THR A 142 15.14 -6.68 10.97
CA THR A 142 15.25 -7.79 11.92
C THR A 142 16.66 -8.39 11.99
N GLY A 143 17.67 -7.71 11.43
CA GLY A 143 19.07 -8.11 11.48
C GLY A 143 19.45 -9.20 10.46
N ARG A 144 18.55 -9.51 9.52
CA ARG A 144 18.82 -10.51 8.48
C ARG A 144 19.63 -9.92 7.34
N ALA A 145 20.58 -10.69 6.81
CA ALA A 145 21.24 -10.40 5.55
C ALA A 145 20.27 -10.66 4.38
N VAL A 146 19.76 -9.59 3.76
CA VAL A 146 18.74 -9.67 2.70
C VAL A 146 19.33 -9.32 1.35
N ILE A 147 19.10 -10.15 0.34
CA ILE A 147 19.36 -9.82 -1.07
C ILE A 147 18.01 -9.73 -1.80
N VAL A 148 17.76 -8.62 -2.46
CA VAL A 148 16.63 -8.44 -3.38
C VAL A 148 17.13 -8.59 -4.80
N LEU A 149 16.48 -9.44 -5.59
CA LEU A 149 16.72 -9.60 -7.03
C LEU A 149 15.51 -9.08 -7.81
N SER A 150 15.75 -8.08 -8.62
CA SER A 150 14.82 -7.54 -9.62
C SER A 150 15.23 -8.05 -11.01
N GLU A 151 14.26 -8.34 -11.86
CA GLU A 151 14.52 -8.59 -13.29
C GLU A 151 14.58 -7.29 -14.12
N ASP A 152 14.01 -6.22 -13.58
CA ASP A 152 13.99 -4.90 -14.19
C ASP A 152 15.27 -4.14 -13.89
N GLU A 153 15.73 -3.31 -14.84
CA GLU A 153 16.85 -2.36 -14.67
C GLU A 153 16.63 -1.37 -13.51
N ASP A 154 15.38 -1.21 -13.06
CA ASP A 154 15.00 -0.38 -11.94
C ASP A 154 14.05 -1.17 -11.00
N ALA A 155 14.56 -1.48 -9.81
CA ALA A 155 13.80 -2.20 -8.79
C ALA A 155 12.58 -1.41 -8.27
N SER A 156 12.35 -0.15 -8.64
CA SER A 156 11.09 0.54 -8.32
C SER A 156 9.92 0.17 -9.23
N GLY A 157 10.18 -0.50 -10.35
CA GLY A 157 9.17 -0.77 -11.39
C GLY A 157 8.77 0.49 -12.20
N CYS A 158 9.56 1.57 -12.11
CA CYS A 158 9.41 2.73 -12.99
C CYS A 158 10.06 2.41 -14.34
N ALA A 159 9.45 2.85 -15.43
CA ALA A 159 10.06 2.73 -16.75
C ALA A 159 10.77 4.02 -17.15
N SER A 160 11.80 3.86 -17.98
CA SER A 160 12.48 4.95 -18.67
C SER A 160 12.35 4.76 -20.18
N ILE A 161 12.33 5.86 -20.93
CA ILE A 161 12.29 5.77 -22.40
C ILE A 161 13.69 5.40 -22.88
N GLN A 162 13.88 4.13 -23.22
CA GLN A 162 15.12 3.66 -23.83
C GLN A 162 15.26 4.21 -25.25
N THR A 163 16.49 4.55 -25.64
CA THR A 163 16.81 4.94 -27.03
C THR A 163 16.70 3.74 -27.96
N ALA A 164 16.05 3.91 -29.10
CA ALA A 164 15.99 2.86 -30.11
C ALA A 164 17.41 2.55 -30.63
N PRO A 165 17.71 1.28 -30.96
CA PRO A 165 18.96 0.92 -31.61
C PRO A 165 19.16 1.78 -32.87
N SER A 166 20.41 2.14 -33.13
CA SER A 166 20.80 3.16 -34.10
C SER A 166 20.63 2.67 -35.54
N ASP A 167 19.40 2.50 -36.02
CA ASP A 167 19.15 2.26 -37.43
C ASP A 167 19.10 3.59 -38.19
N SER A 168 19.60 3.57 -39.43
CA SER A 168 19.82 4.75 -40.29
C SER A 168 18.55 5.45 -40.78
N ASP A 169 17.39 5.05 -40.29
CA ASP A 169 16.10 5.58 -40.71
C ASP A 169 15.87 7.01 -40.17
N ALA A 170 15.27 7.87 -40.99
CA ALA A 170 14.92 9.23 -40.59
C ALA A 170 13.92 9.21 -39.41
N ASP A 171 13.03 8.23 -39.38
CA ASP A 171 12.09 8.02 -38.29
C ASP A 171 12.80 7.55 -37.00
N ALA A 172 13.83 6.71 -37.12
CA ALA A 172 14.68 6.30 -36.00
C ALA A 172 15.47 7.49 -35.41
N LYS A 173 15.95 8.42 -36.25
CA LYS A 173 16.58 9.67 -35.77
C LYS A 173 15.62 10.57 -35.00
N LYS A 174 14.37 10.69 -35.46
CA LYS A 174 13.34 11.47 -34.77
C LYS A 174 12.95 10.82 -33.45
N ALA A 175 12.74 9.50 -33.44
CA ALA A 175 12.49 8.72 -32.23
C ALA A 175 13.65 8.87 -31.24
N ASN A 176 14.89 8.79 -31.70
CA ASN A 176 16.08 8.97 -30.86
C ASN A 176 16.22 10.39 -30.31
N LYS A 177 15.79 11.43 -31.05
CA LYS A 177 15.74 12.79 -30.50
C LYS A 177 14.71 12.92 -29.38
N ILE A 178 13.56 12.25 -29.51
CA ILE A 178 12.53 12.22 -28.44
C ILE A 178 13.04 11.40 -27.25
N ALA A 179 13.58 10.21 -27.49
CA ALA A 179 14.17 9.37 -26.45
C ALA A 179 15.30 10.10 -25.72
N GLN A 180 16.23 10.76 -26.43
CA GLN A 180 17.27 11.57 -25.79
C GLN A 180 16.73 12.75 -24.98
N LYS A 181 15.60 13.34 -25.39
CA LYS A 181 14.97 14.42 -24.63
C LYS A 181 14.37 13.93 -23.31
N TRP A 182 13.88 12.69 -23.28
CA TRP A 182 13.11 12.13 -22.17
C TRP A 182 13.78 10.92 -21.48
N LYS A 183 15.03 10.60 -21.84
CA LYS A 183 15.77 9.43 -21.32
C LYS A 183 15.89 9.43 -19.79
N ASP A 184 15.95 10.63 -19.19
CA ASP A 184 16.12 10.83 -17.75
C ASP A 184 14.79 11.19 -17.06
N VAL A 185 13.67 11.00 -17.75
CA VAL A 185 12.33 11.26 -17.19
C VAL A 185 11.67 9.92 -16.91
N PRO A 186 11.72 9.44 -15.65
CA PRO A 186 11.02 8.24 -15.27
C PRO A 186 9.52 8.46 -15.35
N PHE A 187 8.80 7.43 -15.79
CA PHE A 187 7.36 7.41 -15.75
C PHE A 187 6.89 6.15 -15.03
N ASP A 188 5.87 6.32 -14.20
CA ASP A 188 5.26 5.21 -13.51
C ASP A 188 4.33 4.48 -14.47
N VAL A 189 4.61 3.21 -14.68
CA VAL A 189 3.75 2.33 -15.51
C VAL A 189 2.63 1.72 -14.65
N SER A 190 2.84 1.68 -13.33
CA SER A 190 1.91 1.10 -12.36
C SER A 190 1.11 2.15 -11.59
N THR A 191 0.22 1.70 -10.71
CA THR A 191 -0.69 2.55 -9.93
C THR A 191 0.07 3.58 -9.07
N GLY A 192 -0.06 4.86 -9.43
CA GLY A 192 0.60 5.96 -8.72
C GLY A 192 -0.19 6.56 -7.54
N HIS A 193 -1.48 6.28 -7.43
CA HIS A 193 -2.34 6.96 -6.44
C HIS A 193 -2.55 6.12 -5.19
N TYR A 194 -2.32 6.74 -4.02
CA TYR A 194 -2.48 6.14 -2.70
C TYR A 194 -3.66 6.81 -1.98
N SER A 195 -4.60 6.00 -1.50
CA SER A 195 -5.65 6.43 -0.58
C SER A 195 -5.27 6.10 0.86
N HIS A 196 -5.97 6.72 1.82
CA HIS A 196 -5.76 6.48 3.26
C HIS A 196 -4.29 6.64 3.67
N VAL A 197 -3.66 7.75 3.28
CA VAL A 197 -2.22 8.01 3.50
C VAL A 197 -1.86 7.89 4.97
N SER A 198 -2.69 8.34 5.90
CA SER A 198 -2.41 8.19 7.33
C SER A 198 -2.28 6.73 7.75
N ARG A 199 -3.07 5.83 7.15
CA ARG A 199 -2.97 4.38 7.35
C ARG A 199 -1.74 3.80 6.65
N GLN A 200 -1.43 4.24 5.44
CA GLN A 200 -0.25 3.81 4.69
C GLN A 200 1.04 4.21 5.40
N GLN A 201 1.12 5.43 5.95
CA GLN A 201 2.27 5.91 6.71
C GLN A 201 2.50 5.07 7.98
N LYS A 202 1.42 4.71 8.70
CA LYS A 202 1.52 3.79 9.84
C LYS A 202 2.02 2.40 9.43
N LEU A 203 1.61 1.92 8.26
CA LEU A 203 2.08 0.65 7.71
C LEU A 203 3.55 0.73 7.31
N LEU A 204 4.00 1.83 6.71
CA LEU A 204 5.37 1.99 6.23
C LEU A 204 6.37 2.31 7.35
N ALA A 205 5.92 2.92 8.46
CA ALA A 205 6.80 3.37 9.54
C ALA A 205 7.77 2.29 10.08
N PRO A 206 7.37 1.01 10.27
CA PRO A 206 8.29 -0.03 10.70
C PRO A 206 9.40 -0.36 9.70
N ALA A 207 9.24 -0.05 8.41
CA ALA A 207 10.30 -0.19 7.43
C ALA A 207 11.11 1.11 7.27
N LEU A 208 10.46 2.26 7.38
CA LEU A 208 11.04 3.55 6.99
C LEU A 208 11.54 4.42 8.14
N CYS A 209 11.18 4.15 9.40
CA CYS A 209 11.49 5.11 10.46
C CYS A 209 13.01 5.34 10.64
N THR A 210 13.39 6.62 10.66
CA THR A 210 14.74 7.09 10.92
C THR A 210 14.88 7.57 12.36
N THR A 211 16.05 8.04 12.74
CA THR A 211 16.30 8.70 14.04
C THR A 211 15.42 9.94 14.25
N GLU A 212 15.10 10.66 13.18
CA GLU A 212 14.45 11.97 13.22
C GLU A 212 13.03 11.97 12.63
N ASP A 213 12.66 10.95 11.86
CA ASP A 213 11.41 10.91 11.11
C ASP A 213 10.79 9.50 11.07
N HIS A 214 9.52 9.41 11.45
CA HIS A 214 8.74 8.18 11.40
C HIS A 214 8.36 7.76 9.98
N GLN A 215 8.53 8.62 8.98
CA GLN A 215 8.15 8.37 7.57
C GLN A 215 9.34 8.07 6.65
N GLY A 216 10.55 7.97 7.20
CA GLY A 216 11.77 7.77 6.40
C GLY A 216 12.02 8.83 5.35
N GLY A 217 11.50 10.03 5.61
CA GLY A 217 11.61 11.15 4.70
C GLY A 217 10.66 11.13 3.49
N VAL A 218 9.85 10.08 3.32
CA VAL A 218 8.86 10.04 2.25
C VAL A 218 7.69 10.94 2.65
N ARG A 219 7.38 11.91 1.80
CA ARG A 219 6.23 12.81 1.96
C ARG A 219 5.22 12.50 0.87
N PHE A 220 3.95 12.73 1.14
CA PHE A 220 2.87 12.52 0.18
C PHE A 220 2.21 13.87 -0.13
N ALA A 221 2.05 14.17 -1.41
CA ALA A 221 1.27 15.30 -1.89
C ALA A 221 -0.15 14.82 -2.22
N ARG A 222 -1.15 15.58 -1.82
CA ARG A 222 -2.55 15.32 -2.18
C ARG A 222 -2.78 15.70 -3.64
N VAL A 223 -3.56 14.89 -4.35
CA VAL A 223 -3.98 15.17 -5.73
C VAL A 223 -5.11 16.20 -5.69
N GLY A 224 -5.09 17.15 -6.63
CA GLY A 224 -6.04 18.27 -6.66
C GLY A 224 -5.71 19.37 -5.65
N SER A 225 -6.45 20.46 -5.74
CA SER A 225 -6.25 21.67 -4.93
C SER A 225 -7.37 21.86 -3.90
N GLU A 226 -7.17 22.72 -2.91
CA GLU A 226 -8.26 23.07 -1.98
C GLU A 226 -9.46 23.68 -2.73
N ALA A 227 -9.21 24.42 -3.82
CA ALA A 227 -10.24 25.07 -4.63
C ALA A 227 -11.17 24.09 -5.36
N ASP A 228 -10.68 22.89 -5.70
CA ASP A 228 -11.47 21.82 -6.35
C ASP A 228 -11.91 20.72 -5.37
N GLY A 229 -11.70 20.92 -4.06
CA GLY A 229 -11.98 19.92 -3.03
C GLY A 229 -11.06 18.70 -3.10
N HIS A 230 -9.87 18.85 -3.70
CA HIS A 230 -8.92 17.77 -4.00
C HIS A 230 -9.52 16.72 -4.94
N ALA A 231 -10.04 17.22 -6.07
CA ALA A 231 -10.47 16.43 -7.20
C ALA A 231 -9.32 15.55 -7.71
N HIS A 232 -9.57 14.25 -7.85
CA HIS A 232 -8.52 13.28 -8.18
C HIS A 232 -8.89 12.31 -9.31
N ALA A 233 -10.15 12.29 -9.74
CA ALA A 233 -10.57 11.55 -10.93
C ALA A 233 -11.81 12.19 -11.56
N VAL A 234 -11.95 12.01 -12.86
CA VAL A 234 -13.16 12.36 -13.61
C VAL A 234 -13.67 11.10 -14.28
N LEU A 235 -14.90 10.71 -13.97
CA LEU A 235 -15.54 9.52 -14.50
C LEU A 235 -16.56 9.90 -15.54
N THR A 236 -16.40 9.40 -16.76
CA THR A 236 -17.39 9.51 -17.83
C THR A 236 -17.89 8.11 -18.13
N ILE A 237 -19.10 7.80 -17.68
CA ILE A 237 -19.71 6.47 -17.85
C ILE A 237 -20.85 6.60 -18.86
N PRO A 238 -20.84 5.85 -19.98
CA PRO A 238 -21.94 5.87 -20.94
C PRO A 238 -23.30 5.64 -20.27
N GLY A 239 -24.27 6.50 -20.56
CA GLY A 239 -25.62 6.45 -19.98
C GLY A 239 -25.76 7.02 -18.56
N MET A 240 -24.69 7.55 -17.95
CA MET A 240 -24.76 8.24 -16.66
C MET A 240 -25.12 9.73 -16.85
N GLY A 241 -26.14 10.21 -16.14
CA GLY A 241 -26.53 11.63 -16.11
C GLY A 241 -27.22 12.16 -17.37
N VAL A 242 -27.67 11.30 -18.28
CA VAL A 242 -28.35 11.71 -19.51
C VAL A 242 -29.83 11.37 -19.44
N GLU A 243 -30.69 12.37 -19.24
CA GLU A 243 -32.14 12.23 -19.43
C GLU A 243 -32.60 12.63 -20.86
N GLY A 244 -31.67 13.01 -21.75
CA GLY A 244 -31.96 13.67 -23.04
C GLY A 244 -31.55 12.97 -24.34
N GLY A 245 -31.12 11.70 -24.32
CA GLY A 245 -30.83 10.94 -25.55
C GLY A 245 -29.50 11.24 -26.26
N SER A 246 -28.58 11.98 -25.63
CA SER A 246 -27.17 12.04 -26.08
C SER A 246 -26.38 10.87 -25.50
N ASP A 247 -25.71 10.06 -26.32
CA ASP A 247 -24.92 8.93 -25.83
C ASP A 247 -23.68 9.33 -25.00
N GLU A 248 -23.35 10.63 -24.96
CA GLU A 248 -22.25 11.17 -24.15
C GLU A 248 -22.66 11.27 -22.67
N GLY A 249 -22.05 10.43 -21.83
CA GLY A 249 -22.26 10.48 -20.38
C GLY A 249 -21.77 11.80 -19.77
N ALA A 250 -22.46 12.30 -18.74
CA ALA A 250 -22.02 13.48 -18.00
C ALA A 250 -20.77 13.15 -17.17
N PRO A 251 -19.71 14.00 -17.21
CA PRO A 251 -18.53 13.78 -16.39
C PRO A 251 -18.87 13.96 -14.90
N PHE A 252 -18.45 13.00 -14.08
CA PHE A 252 -18.58 13.05 -12.62
C PHE A 252 -17.20 13.20 -11.99
N VAL A 253 -17.00 14.26 -11.20
CA VAL A 253 -15.71 14.53 -10.56
C VAL A 253 -15.67 13.84 -9.20
N LEU A 254 -14.69 12.96 -9.00
CA LEU A 254 -14.38 12.42 -7.68
C LEU A 254 -13.41 13.35 -6.98
N ARG A 255 -13.81 13.80 -5.80
CA ARG A 255 -13.03 14.65 -4.91
C ARG A 255 -12.93 14.02 -3.53
N ALA A 256 -12.06 14.58 -2.71
CA ALA A 256 -11.95 14.13 -1.34
C ALA A 256 -13.17 14.57 -0.50
N GLY A 257 -13.24 14.11 0.75
CA GLY A 257 -14.32 14.49 1.68
C GLY A 257 -15.31 13.38 2.01
N GLY A 258 -14.94 12.12 1.79
CA GLY A 258 -15.72 10.98 2.29
C GLY A 258 -16.93 10.66 1.43
N HIS A 259 -17.81 9.83 1.99
CA HIS A 259 -19.14 9.54 1.41
C HIS A 259 -20.03 10.79 1.32
N MET A 260 -19.76 11.84 2.08
CA MET A 260 -20.55 13.08 2.10
C MET A 260 -20.36 13.89 0.82
N ALA A 261 -19.11 14.16 0.43
CA ALA A 261 -18.82 14.87 -0.81
C ALA A 261 -19.39 14.13 -2.04
N LEU A 262 -19.25 12.81 -2.07
CA LEU A 262 -19.83 11.95 -3.10
C LEU A 262 -21.36 12.11 -3.19
N ALA A 263 -22.04 12.14 -2.04
CA ALA A 263 -23.50 12.24 -1.97
C ALA A 263 -24.01 13.62 -2.38
N GLU A 264 -23.32 14.70 -1.99
CA GLU A 264 -23.65 16.06 -2.46
C GLU A 264 -23.52 16.16 -3.98
N ASP A 265 -22.42 15.64 -4.54
CA ASP A 265 -22.18 15.67 -5.98
C ASP A 265 -23.19 14.80 -6.74
N ALA A 266 -23.52 13.60 -6.22
CA ALA A 266 -24.53 12.72 -6.78
C ALA A 266 -25.95 13.31 -6.70
N ALA A 267 -26.29 14.01 -5.62
CA ALA A 267 -27.58 14.71 -5.50
C ALA A 267 -27.69 15.84 -6.51
N ALA A 268 -26.59 16.61 -6.69
CA ALA A 268 -26.55 17.74 -7.60
C ALA A 268 -26.59 17.32 -9.08
N THR A 269 -25.99 16.18 -9.43
CA THR A 269 -25.75 15.81 -10.84
C THR A 269 -26.50 14.58 -11.33
N LEU A 270 -26.86 13.64 -10.44
CA LEU A 270 -27.44 12.33 -10.81
C LEU A 270 -28.82 12.09 -10.20
N GLY A 271 -29.45 13.12 -9.63
CA GLY A 271 -30.77 13.01 -9.01
C GLY A 271 -30.81 12.06 -7.80
N ASP A 272 -29.68 11.89 -7.10
CA ASP A 272 -29.66 11.17 -5.82
C ASP A 272 -30.36 11.98 -4.70
N GLY A 273 -30.67 11.33 -3.58
CA GLY A 273 -31.08 12.04 -2.38
C GLY A 273 -29.92 12.84 -1.76
N TRP A 274 -30.25 13.76 -0.86
CA TRP A 274 -29.26 14.58 -0.14
C TRP A 274 -28.74 13.84 1.11
N PRO A 275 -27.46 14.01 1.45
CA PRO A 275 -26.95 13.49 2.70
C PRO A 275 -27.55 14.24 3.90
N GLY A 276 -27.52 13.61 5.08
CA GLY A 276 -28.03 14.19 6.31
C GLY A 276 -27.08 15.24 6.89
N SER A 277 -27.62 16.26 7.56
CA SER A 277 -26.81 17.29 8.23
C SER A 277 -25.99 16.77 9.42
N ASP A 278 -26.29 15.56 9.90
CA ASP A 278 -25.60 14.88 10.99
C ASP A 278 -24.43 14.00 10.52
N GLY A 279 -24.02 14.10 9.24
CA GLY A 279 -22.98 13.28 8.63
C GLY A 279 -23.42 11.85 8.28
N ARG A 280 -24.70 11.53 8.48
CA ARG A 280 -25.29 10.27 8.02
C ARG A 280 -25.73 10.39 6.58
N ALA A 281 -26.09 9.25 5.99
CA ALA A 281 -26.46 9.19 4.58
C ALA A 281 -27.74 9.96 4.20
N GLY A 282 -28.56 10.39 5.16
CA GLY A 282 -29.81 11.09 4.85
C GLY A 282 -30.73 10.23 3.97
N ASN A 283 -31.17 10.79 2.84
CA ASN A 283 -31.87 10.05 1.78
C ASN A 283 -30.99 9.75 0.55
N SER A 284 -29.68 10.02 0.61
CA SER A 284 -28.72 9.68 -0.45
C SER A 284 -28.49 8.18 -0.52
N SER A 285 -28.77 7.60 -1.69
CA SER A 285 -28.46 6.20 -1.97
C SER A 285 -26.95 5.99 -2.15
N ALA A 286 -26.22 6.98 -2.69
CA ALA A 286 -24.77 6.96 -2.81
C ALA A 286 -24.08 6.91 -1.44
N ALA A 287 -24.49 7.77 -0.50
CA ALA A 287 -23.93 7.74 0.86
C ALA A 287 -24.25 6.44 1.60
N LEU A 288 -25.48 5.93 1.49
CA LEU A 288 -25.86 4.65 2.11
C LEU A 288 -25.00 3.50 1.56
N TYR A 289 -24.77 3.49 0.26
CA TYR A 289 -23.94 2.50 -0.40
C TYR A 289 -22.48 2.59 0.06
N ALA A 290 -21.92 3.80 0.07
CA ALA A 290 -20.57 4.06 0.55
C ALA A 290 -20.35 3.61 2.00
N GLN A 291 -21.27 3.95 2.91
CA GLN A 291 -21.21 3.52 4.30
C GLN A 291 -21.29 1.99 4.45
N ALA A 292 -22.10 1.33 3.61
CA ALA A 292 -22.15 -0.14 3.57
C ALA A 292 -20.80 -0.73 3.10
N CYS A 293 -20.18 -0.15 2.07
CA CYS A 293 -18.84 -0.52 1.63
C CYS A 293 -17.81 -0.35 2.75
N GLU A 294 -17.79 0.80 3.45
CA GLU A 294 -16.88 1.05 4.56
C GLU A 294 -17.07 0.04 5.70
N SER A 295 -18.32 -0.27 6.06
CA SER A 295 -18.62 -1.28 7.08
C SER A 295 -18.11 -2.67 6.69
N VAL A 296 -18.17 -3.03 5.40
CA VAL A 296 -17.61 -4.30 4.91
C VAL A 296 -16.08 -4.24 4.91
N ASN A 297 -15.50 -3.16 4.40
CA ASN A 297 -14.05 -2.96 4.29
C ASN A 297 -13.35 -2.84 5.64
N ALA A 298 -14.04 -2.41 6.70
CA ALA A 298 -13.51 -2.39 8.06
C ALA A 298 -12.98 -3.76 8.52
N SER A 299 -13.50 -4.85 7.93
CA SER A 299 -13.07 -6.23 8.20
C SER A 299 -12.07 -6.82 7.18
N SER A 300 -11.58 -6.03 6.22
CA SER A 300 -10.66 -6.53 5.17
C SER A 300 -9.31 -6.97 5.73
N SER A 301 -8.75 -6.19 6.67
CA SER A 301 -7.46 -6.53 7.31
C SER A 301 -7.50 -7.88 8.03
N ASP A 302 -8.54 -8.13 8.83
CA ASP A 302 -8.74 -9.41 9.51
C ASP A 302 -8.87 -10.57 8.50
N TYR A 303 -9.54 -10.34 7.37
CA TYR A 303 -9.66 -11.33 6.30
C TYR A 303 -8.30 -11.72 5.72
N TYR A 304 -7.45 -10.75 5.36
CA TYR A 304 -6.13 -11.05 4.79
C TYR A 304 -5.18 -11.65 5.83
N LEU A 305 -5.21 -11.18 7.09
CA LEU A 305 -4.40 -11.75 8.16
C LEU A 305 -4.76 -13.22 8.44
N ASP A 306 -6.04 -13.59 8.38
CA ASP A 306 -6.50 -14.98 8.50
C ASP A 306 -6.01 -15.88 7.36
N LYS A 307 -5.66 -15.31 6.19
CA LYS A 307 -5.06 -16.06 5.07
C LYS A 307 -3.55 -16.24 5.17
N VAL A 308 -2.87 -15.29 5.81
CA VAL A 308 -1.40 -15.29 5.92
C VAL A 308 -0.93 -16.02 7.18
N LEU A 309 -1.64 -15.87 8.30
CA LEU A 309 -1.21 -16.41 9.58
C LEU A 309 -1.73 -17.83 9.81
N PRO A 310 -0.97 -18.70 10.49
CA PRO A 310 -1.40 -20.05 10.79
C PRO A 310 -2.62 -20.05 11.73
N PRO A 311 -3.52 -21.06 11.63
CA PRO A 311 -4.75 -21.12 12.44
C PRO A 311 -4.52 -21.07 13.95
N SER A 312 -3.35 -21.47 14.43
CA SER A 312 -2.96 -21.43 15.85
C SER A 312 -2.79 -20.01 16.40
N VAL A 313 -2.48 -19.04 15.54
CA VAL A 313 -2.27 -17.62 15.89
C VAL A 313 -3.58 -16.83 15.71
N VAL A 314 -4.44 -17.26 14.79
CA VAL A 314 -5.68 -16.57 14.41
C VAL A 314 -6.82 -16.96 15.36
N ASN A 315 -6.87 -16.31 16.53
CA ASN A 315 -8.04 -16.32 17.42
C ASN A 315 -9.07 -15.23 17.08
N PHE A 316 -8.94 -14.58 15.91
CA PHE A 316 -9.85 -13.53 15.50
C PHE A 316 -11.26 -14.09 15.30
N LYS A 317 -12.27 -13.38 15.83
CA LYS A 317 -13.67 -13.65 15.49
C LYS A 317 -13.74 -13.55 13.97
N LYS A 318 -14.01 -14.67 13.28
CA LYS A 318 -14.11 -14.74 11.81
C LYS A 318 -14.93 -13.56 11.31
N ALA A 319 -14.26 -12.52 10.84
CA ALA A 319 -14.94 -11.32 10.40
C ALA A 319 -15.72 -11.70 9.15
N LYS A 320 -17.04 -11.82 9.30
CA LYS A 320 -17.89 -12.53 8.35
C LYS A 320 -18.13 -11.68 7.09
N SER A 321 -18.19 -10.37 7.24
CA SER A 321 -18.59 -9.42 6.20
C SER A 321 -17.69 -9.42 4.98
N TYR A 322 -16.39 -9.14 5.13
CA TYR A 322 -15.49 -9.08 3.97
C TYR A 322 -15.28 -10.44 3.31
N ARG A 323 -15.24 -11.52 4.11
CA ARG A 323 -15.19 -12.90 3.61
C ARG A 323 -16.47 -13.28 2.82
N GLU A 324 -17.65 -12.85 3.27
CA GLU A 324 -18.88 -13.06 2.52
C GLU A 324 -18.90 -12.22 1.24
N ALA A 325 -18.35 -11.01 1.28
CA ALA A 325 -18.20 -10.18 0.08
C ALA A 325 -17.23 -10.82 -0.93
N SER A 326 -16.14 -11.45 -0.49
CA SER A 326 -15.14 -12.00 -1.42
C SER A 326 -15.66 -13.12 -2.32
N VAL A 327 -16.73 -13.81 -1.92
CA VAL A 327 -17.34 -14.91 -2.70
C VAL A 327 -18.59 -14.49 -3.48
N ARG A 328 -19.00 -13.22 -3.39
CA ARG A 328 -20.15 -12.67 -4.12
C ARG A 328 -19.67 -11.80 -5.27
N TYR A 329 -20.49 -11.69 -6.30
CA TYR A 329 -20.26 -10.76 -7.40
C TYR A 329 -20.75 -9.36 -7.06
N ALA A 330 -20.11 -8.35 -7.64
CA ALA A 330 -20.41 -6.94 -7.39
C ALA A 330 -21.82 -6.56 -7.86
N ASP A 331 -22.31 -7.15 -8.96
CA ASP A 331 -23.66 -6.91 -9.51
C ASP A 331 -24.79 -7.13 -8.48
N ASN A 332 -24.76 -8.26 -7.77
CA ASN A 332 -25.75 -8.64 -6.77
C ASN A 332 -25.83 -7.60 -5.63
N PHE A 333 -24.70 -6.96 -5.33
CA PHE A 333 -24.63 -5.92 -4.31
C PHE A 333 -25.12 -4.57 -4.86
N LEU A 334 -24.71 -4.20 -6.06
CA LEU A 334 -25.14 -2.99 -6.77
C LEU A 334 -26.66 -2.98 -7.01
N ASP A 335 -27.22 -4.04 -7.58
CA ASP A 335 -28.65 -4.13 -7.91
C ASP A 335 -29.52 -4.16 -6.65
N ARG A 336 -29.02 -4.77 -5.56
CA ARG A 336 -29.77 -4.84 -4.30
C ARG A 336 -29.81 -3.51 -3.56
N PHE A 337 -28.71 -2.75 -3.55
CA PHE A 337 -28.63 -1.49 -2.81
C PHE A 337 -29.12 -0.29 -3.62
N LEU A 338 -29.00 -0.33 -4.94
CA LEU A 338 -29.33 0.78 -5.82
C LEU A 338 -30.40 0.39 -6.86
N PRO A 339 -31.54 -0.23 -6.47
CA PRO A 339 -32.50 -0.80 -7.41
C PRO A 339 -33.19 0.24 -8.29
N LEU A 340 -33.32 1.49 -7.80
CA LEU A 340 -34.12 2.53 -8.43
C LEU A 340 -33.30 3.63 -9.11
N ASN A 341 -32.03 3.83 -8.73
CA ASN A 341 -31.18 4.85 -9.32
C ASN A 341 -30.08 4.20 -10.18
N ALA A 342 -30.37 4.06 -11.49
CA ALA A 342 -29.44 3.48 -12.44
C ALA A 342 -28.16 4.32 -12.60
N HIS A 343 -28.24 5.65 -12.49
CA HIS A 343 -27.08 6.53 -12.62
C HIS A 343 -26.10 6.35 -11.45
N VAL A 344 -26.59 6.35 -10.20
CA VAL A 344 -25.75 6.08 -9.03
C VAL A 344 -25.21 4.65 -9.06
N ARG A 345 -26.00 3.68 -9.55
CA ARG A 345 -25.52 2.30 -9.73
C ARG A 345 -24.35 2.24 -10.71
N SER A 346 -24.46 2.90 -11.86
CA SER A 346 -23.40 2.99 -12.86
C SER A 346 -22.17 3.71 -12.29
N LEU A 347 -22.36 4.81 -11.56
CA LEU A 347 -21.28 5.52 -10.87
C LEU A 347 -20.52 4.58 -9.92
N MET A 348 -21.23 3.90 -9.01
CA MET A 348 -20.61 2.99 -8.04
C MET A 348 -19.92 1.81 -8.72
N ALA A 349 -20.48 1.28 -9.80
CA ALA A 349 -19.83 0.28 -10.62
C ALA A 349 -18.52 0.81 -11.22
N GLY A 350 -18.52 2.01 -11.81
CA GLY A 350 -17.32 2.62 -12.39
C GLY A 350 -16.24 2.92 -11.35
N ILE A 351 -16.62 3.37 -10.16
CA ILE A 351 -15.68 3.59 -9.05
C ILE A 351 -15.07 2.26 -8.59
N GLY A 352 -15.90 1.26 -8.28
CA GLY A 352 -15.44 0.02 -7.67
C GLY A 352 -14.72 -0.93 -8.63
N MET A 353 -15.01 -0.84 -9.92
CA MET A 353 -14.42 -1.70 -10.96
C MET A 353 -13.22 -1.07 -11.64
N LYS A 354 -12.70 0.05 -11.12
CA LYS A 354 -11.48 0.66 -11.63
C LYS A 354 -10.37 -0.40 -11.65
N ASP A 355 -9.79 -0.62 -12.83
CA ASP A 355 -8.68 -1.55 -13.10
C ASP A 355 -9.00 -3.06 -13.04
N GLU A 356 -10.24 -3.47 -12.73
CA GLU A 356 -10.61 -4.90 -12.61
C GLU A 356 -10.78 -5.62 -13.95
N ASN A 357 -10.86 -4.91 -15.09
CA ASN A 357 -11.06 -5.46 -16.45
C ASN A 357 -12.17 -6.53 -16.56
N LEU A 358 -13.12 -6.52 -15.63
CA LEU A 358 -14.20 -7.49 -15.51
C LEU A 358 -15.53 -6.75 -15.36
N PRO A 359 -16.62 -7.24 -15.96
CA PRO A 359 -17.95 -6.69 -15.72
C PRO A 359 -18.41 -7.00 -14.27
N PRO A 360 -19.33 -6.21 -13.69
CA PRO A 360 -19.80 -6.41 -12.31
C PRO A 360 -20.30 -7.83 -11.97
N GLY A 361 -20.88 -8.55 -12.94
CA GLY A 361 -21.33 -9.93 -12.76
C GLY A 361 -20.23 -11.00 -12.79
N LYS A 362 -18.97 -10.58 -12.98
CA LYS A 362 -17.79 -11.46 -12.91
C LYS A 362 -16.76 -10.98 -11.88
N ALA A 363 -16.79 -9.71 -11.51
CA ALA A 363 -15.90 -9.14 -10.51
C ALA A 363 -16.36 -9.47 -9.09
N SER A 364 -15.41 -9.76 -8.21
CA SER A 364 -15.69 -10.00 -6.79
C SER A 364 -16.15 -8.71 -6.10
N MET A 365 -17.09 -8.81 -5.16
CA MET A 365 -17.54 -7.67 -4.37
C MET A 365 -16.45 -7.17 -3.39
N ALA A 366 -15.49 -8.01 -3.00
CA ALA A 366 -14.40 -7.58 -2.10
C ALA A 366 -13.47 -6.49 -2.69
N PRO A 367 -12.86 -6.68 -3.88
CA PRO A 367 -12.08 -5.62 -4.53
C PRO A 367 -12.97 -4.41 -4.86
N HIS A 368 -14.21 -4.62 -5.30
CA HIS A 368 -15.18 -3.54 -5.52
C HIS A 368 -15.31 -2.62 -4.30
N VAL A 369 -15.61 -3.22 -3.13
CA VAL A 369 -15.77 -2.51 -1.87
C VAL A 369 -14.49 -1.76 -1.49
N THR A 370 -13.33 -2.39 -1.69
CA THR A 370 -12.02 -1.78 -1.38
C THR A 370 -11.75 -0.57 -2.26
N ASN A 371 -12.01 -0.69 -3.57
CA ASN A 371 -11.83 0.37 -4.55
C ASN A 371 -12.78 1.54 -4.30
N VAL A 372 -14.05 1.28 -3.97
CA VAL A 372 -14.99 2.32 -3.55
C VAL A 372 -14.48 3.07 -2.32
N CYS A 373 -14.11 2.36 -1.25
CA CYS A 373 -13.58 2.97 -0.03
C CYS A 373 -12.27 3.75 -0.26
N ALA A 374 -11.44 3.31 -1.20
CA ALA A 374 -10.21 4.00 -1.57
C ALA A 374 -10.51 5.31 -2.29
N ALA A 375 -11.39 5.28 -3.28
CA ALA A 375 -11.74 6.44 -4.10
C ALA A 375 -12.48 7.53 -3.31
N ILE A 376 -13.31 7.15 -2.33
CA ILE A 376 -14.10 8.10 -1.53
C ILE A 376 -13.43 8.50 -0.22
N SER A 377 -12.14 8.20 -0.06
CA SER A 377 -11.36 8.53 1.14
C SER A 377 -11.51 10.02 1.54
N GLU A 378 -11.71 10.29 2.84
CA GLU A 378 -11.72 11.67 3.36
C GLU A 378 -10.43 12.42 3.05
N GLU A 379 -9.30 11.71 3.10
CA GLU A 379 -7.97 12.23 2.74
C GLU A 379 -7.79 12.41 1.22
N GLY A 380 -8.72 11.89 0.41
CA GLY A 380 -8.59 11.84 -1.05
C GLY A 380 -7.49 10.88 -1.51
N MET A 381 -7.01 11.13 -2.72
CA MET A 381 -5.84 10.44 -3.29
C MET A 381 -4.59 11.28 -3.12
N CYS A 382 -3.48 10.61 -2.88
CA CYS A 382 -2.17 11.23 -2.74
C CYS A 382 -1.14 10.51 -3.58
N TYR A 383 0.01 11.15 -3.76
CA TYR A 383 1.13 10.65 -4.52
C TYR A 383 2.43 10.98 -3.75
N PRO A 384 3.38 10.04 -3.63
CA PRO A 384 4.66 10.30 -2.97
C PRO A 384 5.42 11.41 -3.70
N ILE A 385 5.93 12.40 -2.97
CA ILE A 385 6.74 13.47 -3.55
C ILE A 385 8.03 12.86 -4.10
N GLY A 386 8.20 12.93 -5.43
CA GLY A 386 9.28 12.24 -6.15
C GLY A 386 8.90 10.86 -6.71
N GLY A 387 7.62 10.49 -6.61
CA GLY A 387 7.06 9.26 -7.20
C GLY A 387 7.30 7.98 -6.41
N PRO A 388 6.72 6.85 -6.88
CA PRO A 388 6.95 5.52 -6.35
C PRO A 388 8.44 5.20 -6.19
N ARG A 389 9.28 5.75 -7.07
CA ARG A 389 10.73 5.65 -6.97
C ARG A 389 11.28 6.26 -5.68
N ALA A 390 10.77 7.40 -5.21
CA ALA A 390 11.19 7.97 -3.92
C ALA A 390 10.88 7.03 -2.74
N LEU A 391 9.72 6.38 -2.77
CA LEU A 391 9.37 5.36 -1.78
C LEU A 391 10.31 4.14 -1.85
N CYS A 392 10.57 3.65 -3.06
CA CYS A 392 11.46 2.51 -3.28
C CYS A 392 12.92 2.83 -2.90
N ARG A 393 13.41 4.05 -3.15
CA ARG A 393 14.71 4.54 -2.67
C ARG A 393 14.81 4.57 -1.16
N ALA A 394 13.74 4.97 -0.47
CA ALA A 394 13.71 4.94 0.99
C ALA A 394 13.80 3.52 1.56
N LEU A 395 13.12 2.57 0.91
CA LEU A 395 13.18 1.16 1.27
C LEU A 395 14.55 0.54 0.95
N GLU A 396 15.10 0.80 -0.23
CA GLU A 396 16.45 0.40 -0.62
C GLU A 396 17.51 0.94 0.36
N GLY A 397 17.41 2.21 0.73
CA GLY A 397 18.29 2.83 1.72
C GLY A 397 18.24 2.12 3.06
N THR A 398 17.06 1.71 3.52
CA THR A 398 16.89 0.90 4.73
C THR A 398 17.57 -0.46 4.59
N ILE A 399 17.35 -1.16 3.48
CA ILE A 399 17.95 -2.47 3.20
C ILE A 399 19.47 -2.37 3.25
N ARG A 400 20.07 -1.42 2.52
CA ARG A 400 21.53 -1.22 2.47
C ARG A 400 22.13 -0.85 3.81
N GLN A 401 21.50 0.07 4.53
CA GLN A 401 21.99 0.47 5.85
C GLN A 401 21.89 -0.66 6.87
N CYS A 402 21.02 -1.64 6.66
CA CYS A 402 20.93 -2.86 7.46
C CYS A 402 21.81 -4.01 6.92
N GLY A 403 22.71 -3.76 5.96
CA GLY A 403 23.63 -4.75 5.42
C GLY A 403 23.08 -5.59 4.26
N GLY A 404 21.87 -5.30 3.79
CA GLY A 404 21.28 -5.95 2.63
C GLY A 404 21.70 -5.32 1.29
N ARG A 405 21.32 -5.97 0.19
CA ARG A 405 21.61 -5.53 -1.19
C ARG A 405 20.35 -5.58 -2.05
N VAL A 406 20.25 -4.66 -3.01
CA VAL A 406 19.20 -4.64 -4.03
C VAL A 406 19.89 -4.68 -5.39
N ILE A 407 19.65 -5.74 -6.15
CA ILE A 407 20.32 -6.06 -7.40
C ILE A 407 19.27 -6.08 -8.51
N THR A 408 19.61 -5.48 -9.65
CA THR A 408 18.80 -5.36 -10.86
C THR A 408 19.47 -6.02 -12.05
#